data_AF-P75596-F1
#
_entry.id   AF-P75596-F1
#
_cell.length_a   1.000
_cell.length_b   1.000
_cell.length_c   1.000
_cell.angle_alpha   90.00
_cell.angle_beta   90.00
_cell.angle_gamma   90.00
#
_symmetry.space_group_name_H-M   'P 1'
#
loop_
_entity.id
_entity.type
_entity.pdbx_description
1 polymer ?
#
loop_
_entity_poly.entity_id
_entity_poly.type
_entity_poly.pdbx_seq_one_letter_code
_entity_poly.pdbx_strand_id
1 'polypeptide(L)'
;MLLGLGIVVLIYSLIALSVSLTTPNGAFSGLGDWLKHKKLGWFFGVLNLLIALGVAGIINGFVMWTGKLTQSLIKSGELWVPDKCKLCLNKPKPVVGLIHAGILMVLTTVALSSLGGLLYLPKVNASYDGKGFKSMGCLLEFADLIATWTSVGIFWFLGLVLLGGLLQIKKPKRWYFRTTGWLAVVVIGLTTLVVMVQPFVDLGIAVFNRSYERIVANTILIAILVIIVLVMFFPTEPIKLRLWRKRIQAMEACGEDCDACVEY
;
A
#
# COMPACT_ATOMS: atom_id res chain seq x y z
N MET A 1 19.82 -7.20 -1.23
CA MET A 1 18.61 -6.53 -0.69
C MET A 1 18.95 -5.63 0.49
N LEU A 2 19.57 -6.13 1.58
CA LEU A 2 19.90 -5.33 2.77
C LEU A 2 20.72 -4.06 2.50
N LEU A 3 21.83 -4.15 1.75
CA LEU A 3 22.64 -2.97 1.41
C LEU A 3 21.85 -1.92 0.62
N GLY A 4 21.12 -2.35 -0.40
CA GLY A 4 20.29 -1.44 -1.21
C GLY A 4 19.19 -0.77 -0.39
N LEU A 5 18.49 -1.53 0.46
CA LEU A 5 17.42 -1.00 1.30
C LEU A 5 17.96 -0.05 2.37
N GLY A 6 19.11 -0.37 2.97
CA GLY A 6 19.81 0.51 3.91
C GLY A 6 20.25 1.83 3.27
N ILE A 7 20.78 1.79 2.05
CA ILE A 7 21.16 2.99 1.29
C ILE A 7 19.94 3.86 0.99
N VAL A 8 18.82 3.25 0.56
CA VAL A 8 17.58 4.00 0.26
C VAL A 8 17.03 4.66 1.52
N VAL A 9 16.98 3.95 2.65
CA VAL A 9 16.51 4.50 3.93
C VAL A 9 17.41 5.67 4.38
N LEU A 10 18.73 5.53 4.23
CA LEU A 10 19.68 6.58 4.57
C LEU A 10 19.48 7.81 3.68
N ILE A 11 19.39 7.63 2.36
CA ILE A 11 19.16 8.72 1.41
C ILE A 11 17.82 9.42 1.70
N TYR A 12 16.75 8.65 1.93
CA TYR A 12 15.44 9.20 2.24
C TYR A 12 15.45 10.01 3.54
N SER A 13 16.12 9.50 4.57
CA SER A 13 16.28 10.20 5.85
C SER A 13 17.08 11.50 5.68
N LEU A 14 18.14 11.50 4.88
CA LEU A 14 18.91 12.70 4.57
C LEU A 14 18.07 13.74 3.81
N ILE A 15 17.25 13.32 2.86
CA ILE A 15 16.34 14.21 2.14
C ILE A 15 15.30 14.80 3.11
N ALA A 16 14.67 13.96 3.94
CA ALA A 16 13.68 14.39 4.91
C ALA A 16 14.25 15.40 5.93
N LEU A 17 15.46 15.14 6.45
CA LEU A 17 16.18 16.07 7.32
C LEU A 17 16.51 17.38 6.58
N SER A 18 16.96 17.29 5.33
CA SER A 18 17.28 18.47 4.52
C SER A 18 16.05 19.36 4.29
N VAL A 19 14.89 18.76 3.99
CA VAL A 19 13.63 19.50 3.84
C VAL A 19 13.20 20.13 5.17
N SER A 20 13.26 19.36 6.26
CA SER A 20 12.87 19.82 7.61
C SER A 20 13.72 20.99 8.10
N LEU A 21 15.00 21.03 7.77
CA LEU A 21 15.92 22.12 8.15
C LEU A 21 15.79 23.36 7.25
N THR A 22 15.36 23.18 6.01
CA THR A 22 15.41 24.23 5.00
C THR A 22 14.09 25.01 4.89
N THR A 23 12.95 24.36 5.10
CA THR A 23 11.63 24.97 4.86
C THR A 23 10.78 25.00 6.12
N PRO A 24 10.22 26.16 6.52
CA PRO A 24 9.34 26.23 7.70
C PRO A 24 8.05 25.43 7.52
N ASN A 25 7.61 25.24 6.28
CA ASN A 25 6.40 24.47 5.96
C ASN A 25 6.66 22.99 5.69
N GLY A 26 7.93 22.54 5.70
CA GLY A 26 8.30 21.15 5.35
C GLY A 26 7.98 20.75 3.90
N ALA A 27 7.59 21.68 3.05
CA ALA A 27 7.24 21.39 1.66
C ALA A 27 8.49 21.25 0.79
N PHE A 28 8.50 20.23 -0.08
CA PHE A 28 9.60 19.98 -1.01
C PHE A 28 9.79 21.10 -2.05
N SER A 29 8.72 21.81 -2.41
CA SER A 29 8.80 22.99 -3.28
C SER A 29 9.71 24.08 -2.70
N GLY A 30 9.67 24.30 -1.38
CA GLY A 30 10.51 25.30 -0.72
C GLY A 30 12.01 24.95 -0.73
N LEU A 31 12.36 23.66 -0.84
CA LEU A 31 13.77 23.25 -1.02
C LEU A 31 14.29 23.75 -2.38
N GLY A 32 13.44 23.68 -3.41
CA GLY A 32 13.76 24.21 -4.74
C GLY A 32 13.99 25.72 -4.72
N ASP A 33 13.16 26.46 -4.00
CA ASP A 33 13.29 27.92 -3.88
C ASP A 33 14.55 28.32 -3.09
N TRP A 34 14.86 27.59 -2.01
CA TRP A 34 16.09 27.80 -1.26
C TRP A 34 17.35 27.48 -2.08
N LEU A 35 17.36 26.38 -2.84
CA LEU A 35 18.46 26.03 -3.73
C LEU A 35 18.63 27.06 -4.86
N LYS A 36 17.53 27.58 -5.41
CA LYS A 36 17.57 28.68 -6.39
C LYS A 36 18.19 29.94 -5.78
N HIS A 37 17.80 30.31 -4.56
CA HIS A 37 18.38 31.45 -3.85
C HIS A 37 19.90 31.27 -3.62
N LYS A 38 20.36 30.04 -3.41
CA LYS A 38 21.79 29.69 -3.29
C LYS A 38 22.52 29.50 -4.63
N LYS A 39 21.89 29.83 -5.78
CA LYS A 39 22.40 29.60 -7.14
C LYS A 39 22.70 28.13 -7.47
N LEU A 40 22.13 27.20 -6.73
CA LEU A 40 22.26 25.74 -6.90
C LEU A 40 20.97 25.12 -7.48
N GLY A 41 20.19 25.89 -8.24
CA GLY A 41 18.92 25.43 -8.82
C GLY A 41 19.05 24.20 -9.72
N TRP A 42 20.21 24.01 -10.37
CA TRP A 42 20.49 22.82 -11.19
C TRP A 42 20.49 21.52 -10.37
N PHE A 43 20.94 21.58 -9.11
CA PHE A 43 21.00 20.43 -8.22
C PHE A 43 19.60 19.90 -7.87
N PHE A 44 18.61 20.80 -7.78
CA PHE A 44 17.21 20.41 -7.61
C PHE A 44 16.69 19.58 -8.79
N GLY A 45 17.10 19.92 -10.02
CA GLY A 45 16.78 19.14 -11.23
C GLY A 45 17.39 17.74 -11.20
N VAL A 46 18.66 17.62 -10.81
CA VAL A 46 19.35 16.33 -10.65
C VAL A 46 18.68 15.47 -9.58
N LEU A 47 18.32 16.07 -8.44
CA LEU A 47 17.64 15.38 -7.35
C LEU A 47 16.26 14.84 -7.80
N ASN A 48 15.48 15.63 -8.53
CA ASN A 48 14.21 15.17 -9.10
C ASN A 48 14.40 14.05 -10.13
N LEU A 49 15.44 14.11 -10.96
CA LEU A 49 15.75 13.05 -11.92
C LEU A 49 16.10 11.73 -11.20
N LEU A 50 16.91 11.80 -10.12
CA LEU A 50 17.25 10.64 -9.31
C LEU A 50 16.04 10.05 -8.58
N ILE A 51 15.16 10.89 -8.04
CA ILE A 51 13.89 10.45 -7.45
C ILE A 51 13.03 9.76 -8.52
N ALA A 52 12.90 10.34 -9.71
CA ALA A 52 12.12 9.76 -10.80
C ALA A 52 12.66 8.40 -11.23
N LEU A 53 13.98 8.26 -11.37
CA LEU A 53 14.63 6.96 -11.66
C LEU A 53 14.41 5.95 -10.53
N GLY A 54 14.45 6.39 -9.26
CA GLY A 54 14.14 5.56 -8.11
C GLY A 54 12.70 5.05 -8.14
N VAL A 55 11.74 5.94 -8.36
CA VAL A 55 10.31 5.60 -8.48
C VAL A 55 10.07 4.66 -9.67
N ALA A 56 10.68 4.92 -10.83
CA ALA A 56 10.59 4.04 -12.00
C ALA A 56 11.13 2.63 -11.70
N GLY A 57 12.25 2.52 -10.98
CA GLY A 57 12.80 1.24 -10.52
C GLY A 57 11.86 0.48 -9.60
N ILE A 58 11.22 1.17 -8.65
CA ILE A 58 10.21 0.60 -7.75
C ILE A 58 9.00 0.10 -8.54
N ILE A 59 8.47 0.91 -9.47
CA ILE A 59 7.33 0.53 -10.32
C ILE A 59 7.67 -0.72 -11.15
N ASN A 60 8.85 -0.76 -11.78
CA ASN A 60 9.28 -1.92 -12.57
C ASN A 60 9.36 -3.20 -11.71
N GLY A 61 9.92 -3.09 -10.50
CA GLY A 61 9.95 -4.20 -9.54
C GLY A 61 8.55 -4.68 -9.17
N PHE A 62 7.62 -3.77 -8.88
CA PHE A 62 6.24 -4.11 -8.59
C PHE A 62 5.54 -4.79 -9.77
N VAL A 63 5.68 -4.29 -10.99
CA VAL A 63 5.04 -4.89 -12.19
C VAL A 63 5.47 -6.34 -12.39
N MET A 64 6.75 -6.67 -12.17
CA MET A 64 7.25 -8.04 -12.28
C MET A 64 6.62 -9.00 -11.25
N TRP A 65 6.40 -8.53 -10.01
CA TRP A 65 5.82 -9.33 -8.94
C TRP A 65 4.30 -9.41 -9.04
N THR A 66 3.62 -8.31 -9.36
CA THR A 66 2.16 -8.23 -9.45
C THR A 66 1.59 -9.20 -10.48
N GLY A 67 2.22 -9.34 -11.65
CA GLY A 67 1.79 -10.32 -12.65
C GLY A 67 1.84 -11.76 -12.15
N LYS A 68 2.93 -12.12 -11.44
CA LYS A 68 3.09 -13.46 -10.83
C LYS A 68 2.12 -13.69 -9.68
N LEU A 69 1.94 -12.69 -8.81
CA LEU A 69 1.02 -12.76 -7.68
C LEU A 69 -0.42 -12.92 -8.15
N THR A 70 -0.85 -12.09 -9.10
CA THR A 70 -2.19 -12.17 -9.70
C THR A 70 -2.42 -13.53 -10.35
N GLN A 71 -1.42 -14.06 -11.07
CA GLN A 71 -1.53 -15.40 -11.63
C GLN A 71 -1.63 -16.49 -10.55
N SER A 72 -0.93 -16.34 -9.43
CA SER A 72 -1.06 -17.25 -8.28
C SER A 72 -2.46 -17.21 -7.66
N LEU A 73 -3.07 -16.03 -7.56
CA LEU A 73 -4.45 -15.84 -7.08
C LEU A 73 -5.49 -16.44 -8.05
N ILE A 74 -5.22 -16.38 -9.37
CA ILE A 74 -6.06 -17.05 -10.37
C ILE A 74 -5.95 -18.59 -10.21
N LYS A 75 -4.75 -19.11 -9.94
CA LYS A 75 -4.53 -20.56 -9.70
C LYS A 75 -5.20 -21.06 -8.43
N SER A 76 -5.17 -20.27 -7.35
CA SER A 76 -5.88 -20.62 -6.11
C SER A 76 -7.41 -20.52 -6.25
N GLY A 77 -7.91 -20.03 -7.39
CA GLY A 77 -9.33 -19.81 -7.63
C GLY A 77 -9.90 -18.64 -6.82
N GLU A 78 -9.03 -17.78 -6.29
CA GLU A 78 -9.43 -16.59 -5.55
C GLU A 78 -9.91 -15.46 -6.48
N LEU A 79 -9.32 -15.38 -7.68
CA LEU A 79 -9.69 -14.44 -8.72
C LEU A 79 -10.48 -15.16 -9.82
N TRP A 80 -11.69 -14.68 -10.11
CA TRP A 80 -12.48 -15.22 -11.21
C TRP A 80 -11.88 -14.80 -12.56
N VAL A 81 -11.68 -15.79 -13.43
CA VAL A 81 -11.17 -15.62 -14.79
C VAL A 81 -11.92 -16.59 -15.71
N PRO A 82 -12.31 -16.19 -16.93
CA PRO A 82 -12.94 -17.09 -17.90
C PRO A 82 -12.14 -18.37 -18.12
N ASP A 83 -12.82 -19.52 -18.23
CA ASP A 83 -12.16 -20.83 -18.28
C ASP A 83 -11.18 -20.97 -19.46
N LYS A 84 -11.45 -20.27 -20.58
CA LYS A 84 -10.53 -20.19 -21.72
C LYS A 84 -9.15 -19.66 -21.34
N CYS A 85 -9.11 -18.65 -20.46
CA CYS A 85 -7.85 -18.08 -19.98
C CYS A 85 -7.17 -18.98 -18.93
N LYS A 86 -7.92 -19.88 -18.26
CA LYS A 86 -7.35 -20.83 -17.29
C LYS A 86 -6.38 -21.82 -17.94
N LEU A 87 -6.67 -22.23 -19.16
CA LEU A 87 -5.82 -23.13 -19.95
C LEU A 87 -4.48 -22.48 -20.33
N CYS A 88 -4.42 -21.14 -20.40
CA CYS A 88 -3.22 -20.40 -20.76
C CYS A 88 -2.31 -20.07 -19.56
N LEU A 89 -2.53 -20.64 -18.37
CA LEU A 89 -1.71 -20.34 -17.20
C LEU A 89 -0.32 -21.01 -17.25
N ASN A 90 0.59 -20.40 -17.98
CA ASN A 90 1.99 -20.83 -18.02
C ASN A 90 2.81 -20.27 -16.84
N LYS A 91 3.62 -21.08 -16.16
CA LYS A 91 4.44 -20.66 -14.99
C LYS A 91 5.57 -19.66 -15.31
N PRO A 92 6.35 -19.78 -16.41
CA PRO A 92 7.49 -18.90 -16.67
C PRO A 92 7.09 -17.54 -17.26
N LYS A 93 5.90 -17.44 -17.89
CA LYS A 93 5.42 -16.20 -18.54
C LYS A 93 4.00 -15.87 -18.05
N PRO A 94 3.86 -15.04 -16.99
CA PRO A 94 2.57 -14.72 -16.36
C PRO A 94 1.72 -13.72 -17.16
N VAL A 95 1.50 -13.96 -18.45
CA VAL A 95 0.81 -13.00 -19.36
C VAL A 95 -0.65 -12.77 -18.92
N VAL A 96 -1.38 -13.83 -18.61
CA VAL A 96 -2.79 -13.72 -18.16
C VAL A 96 -2.90 -12.92 -16.87
N GLY A 97 -1.98 -13.15 -15.92
CA GLY A 97 -1.93 -12.40 -14.66
C GLY A 97 -1.60 -10.93 -14.86
N LEU A 98 -0.68 -10.62 -15.78
CA LEU A 98 -0.33 -9.25 -16.13
C LEU A 98 -1.51 -8.50 -16.77
N ILE A 99 -2.23 -9.12 -17.71
CA ILE A 99 -3.40 -8.51 -18.36
C ILE A 99 -4.50 -8.23 -17.32
N HIS A 100 -4.83 -9.20 -16.47
CA HIS A 100 -5.84 -9.01 -15.42
C HIS A 100 -5.43 -7.94 -14.41
N ALA A 101 -4.18 -7.93 -13.98
CA ALA A 101 -3.66 -6.88 -13.11
C ALA A 101 -3.72 -5.49 -13.77
N GLY A 102 -3.40 -5.40 -15.05
CA GLY A 102 -3.49 -4.16 -15.82
C GLY A 102 -4.92 -3.62 -15.91
N ILE A 103 -5.89 -4.49 -16.22
CA ILE A 103 -7.32 -4.12 -16.25
C ILE A 103 -7.77 -3.62 -14.87
N LEU A 104 -7.47 -4.38 -13.81
CA LEU A 104 -7.83 -3.98 -12.45
C LEU A 104 -7.19 -2.64 -12.08
N MET A 105 -5.90 -2.45 -12.37
CA MET A 105 -5.18 -1.21 -12.09
C MET A 105 -5.80 -0.02 -12.81
N VAL A 106 -6.12 -0.14 -14.10
CA VAL A 106 -6.75 0.95 -14.87
C VAL A 106 -8.13 1.27 -14.28
N LEU A 107 -8.95 0.26 -14.02
CA LEU A 107 -10.29 0.47 -13.44
C LEU A 107 -10.22 1.13 -12.06
N THR A 108 -9.36 0.64 -11.17
CA THR A 108 -9.20 1.23 -9.84
C THR A 108 -8.62 2.63 -9.90
N THR A 109 -7.67 2.90 -10.80
CA THR A 109 -7.07 4.22 -10.95
C THR A 109 -8.07 5.22 -11.46
N VAL A 110 -8.87 4.87 -12.48
CA VAL A 110 -9.94 5.74 -13.00
C VAL A 110 -10.98 5.99 -11.91
N ALA A 111 -11.46 4.95 -11.23
CA ALA A 111 -12.46 5.09 -10.17
C ALA A 111 -11.96 5.96 -9.01
N LEU A 112 -10.76 5.69 -8.50
CA LEU A 112 -10.16 6.47 -7.41
C LEU A 112 -9.84 7.91 -7.85
N SER A 113 -9.41 8.13 -9.09
CA SER A 113 -9.15 9.49 -9.58
C SER A 113 -10.43 10.29 -9.76
N SER A 114 -11.50 9.67 -10.26
CA SER A 114 -12.82 10.31 -10.34
C SER A 114 -13.37 10.62 -8.94
N LEU A 115 -13.23 9.71 -7.98
CA LEU A 115 -13.65 9.95 -6.60
C LEU A 115 -12.82 11.06 -5.94
N GLY A 116 -11.49 11.05 -6.09
CA GLY A 116 -10.62 12.07 -5.52
C GLY A 116 -10.84 13.47 -6.12
N GLY A 117 -11.04 13.55 -7.44
CA GLY A 117 -11.25 14.83 -8.12
C GLY A 117 -12.63 15.45 -7.88
N LEU A 118 -13.66 14.65 -7.59
CA LEU A 118 -15.05 15.11 -7.45
C LEU A 118 -15.56 15.17 -6.01
N LEU A 119 -15.18 14.21 -5.15
CA LEU A 119 -15.73 14.11 -3.79
C LEU A 119 -14.82 14.72 -2.72
N TYR A 120 -13.52 14.84 -2.99
CA TYR A 120 -12.58 15.30 -1.96
C TYR A 120 -12.60 16.82 -1.83
N LEU A 121 -12.68 17.32 -0.60
CA LEU A 121 -12.65 18.75 -0.29
C LEU A 121 -11.20 19.17 -0.05
N PRO A 122 -10.69 20.19 -0.74
CA PRO A 122 -9.29 20.58 -0.59
C PRO A 122 -9.09 21.32 0.74
N LYS A 123 -8.00 21.02 1.44
CA LYS A 123 -7.53 21.78 2.59
C LYS A 123 -6.97 23.12 2.07
N VAL A 124 -7.84 24.11 1.96
CA VAL A 124 -7.57 25.57 1.91
C VAL A 124 -6.21 25.97 1.29
N ASN A 125 -6.28 26.59 0.10
CA ASN A 125 -5.18 27.22 -0.65
C ASN A 125 -4.27 26.30 -1.48
N ALA A 126 -4.80 25.22 -2.05
CA ALA A 126 -4.09 24.49 -3.09
C ALA A 126 -3.84 25.40 -4.31
N SER A 127 -2.65 25.98 -4.39
CA SER A 127 -2.19 26.90 -5.45
C SER A 127 -1.98 26.21 -6.82
N TYR A 128 -2.49 24.99 -6.98
CA TYR A 128 -2.28 24.16 -8.17
C TYR A 128 -3.28 24.46 -9.29
N ASP A 129 -4.44 25.01 -8.96
CA ASP A 129 -5.48 25.27 -9.94
C ASP A 129 -5.55 26.75 -10.33
N GLY A 130 -5.88 27.00 -11.61
CA GLY A 130 -6.25 28.33 -12.08
C GLY A 130 -7.53 28.82 -11.39
N LYS A 131 -7.71 30.15 -11.32
CA LYS A 131 -8.91 30.77 -10.69
C LYS A 131 -10.20 30.07 -11.14
N GLY A 132 -10.89 29.41 -10.21
CA GLY A 132 -12.19 28.76 -10.45
C GLY A 132 -12.14 27.24 -10.56
N PHE A 133 -10.97 26.64 -10.75
CA PHE A 133 -10.78 25.18 -10.64
C PHE A 133 -10.21 24.86 -9.26
N LYS A 134 -10.63 23.73 -8.67
CA LYS A 134 -10.07 23.20 -7.41
C LYS A 134 -9.75 21.71 -7.50
N SER A 135 -9.99 21.10 -8.67
CA SER A 135 -10.03 19.65 -8.85
C SER A 135 -8.64 19.00 -8.75
N MET A 136 -7.57 19.68 -9.16
CA MET A 136 -6.22 19.11 -9.10
C MET A 136 -5.72 19.06 -7.66
N GLY A 137 -5.98 20.12 -6.89
CA GLY A 137 -5.69 20.14 -5.45
C GLY A 137 -6.40 19.01 -4.71
N CYS A 138 -7.71 18.84 -4.97
CA CYS A 138 -8.52 17.76 -4.39
C CYS A 138 -7.95 16.38 -4.70
N LEU A 139 -7.60 16.14 -5.97
CA LEU A 139 -7.08 14.85 -6.42
C LEU A 139 -5.73 14.52 -5.76
N LEU A 140 -4.82 15.50 -5.65
CA LEU A 140 -3.51 15.31 -5.02
C LEU A 140 -3.64 15.01 -3.53
N GLU A 141 -4.48 15.73 -2.81
CA GLU A 141 -4.72 15.46 -1.38
C GLU A 141 -5.41 14.12 -1.15
N PHE A 142 -6.34 13.73 -2.03
CA PHE A 142 -6.95 12.40 -1.98
C PHE A 142 -5.93 11.30 -2.27
N ALA A 143 -5.03 11.50 -3.24
CA ALA A 143 -3.97 10.55 -3.54
C ALA A 143 -3.01 10.38 -2.36
N ASP A 144 -2.61 11.47 -1.70
CA ASP A 144 -1.78 11.44 -0.49
C ASP A 144 -2.47 10.69 0.66
N LEU A 145 -3.77 10.93 0.82
CA LEU A 145 -4.60 10.21 1.79
C LEU A 145 -4.64 8.70 1.52
N ILE A 146 -4.97 8.30 0.29
CA ILE A 146 -5.00 6.89 -0.10
C ILE A 146 -3.62 6.25 0.02
N ALA A 147 -2.55 6.97 -0.33
CA ALA A 147 -1.18 6.48 -0.19
C ALA A 147 -0.82 6.21 1.27
N THR A 148 -1.17 7.11 2.18
CA THR A 148 -0.95 6.94 3.62
C THR A 148 -1.70 5.72 4.14
N TRP A 149 -2.99 5.57 3.82
CA TRP A 149 -3.77 4.41 4.28
C TRP A 149 -3.35 3.09 3.64
N THR A 150 -2.97 3.10 2.37
CA THR A 150 -2.43 1.92 1.69
C THR A 150 -1.11 1.49 2.34
N SER A 151 -0.25 2.44 2.71
CA SER A 151 1.00 2.17 3.42
C SER A 151 0.75 1.54 4.79
N VAL A 152 -0.19 2.09 5.57
CA VAL A 152 -0.64 1.52 6.85
C VAL A 152 -1.12 0.08 6.67
N GLY A 153 -1.94 -0.18 5.66
CA GLY A 153 -2.43 -1.53 5.34
C GLY A 153 -1.29 -2.51 4.99
N ILE A 154 -0.32 -2.07 4.19
CA ILE A 154 0.84 -2.89 3.81
C ILE A 154 1.73 -3.19 5.03
N PHE A 155 2.04 -2.18 5.86
CA PHE A 155 2.85 -2.38 7.06
C PHE A 155 2.16 -3.27 8.08
N TRP A 156 0.84 -3.12 8.23
CA TRP A 156 0.05 -4.01 9.07
C TRP A 156 0.13 -5.47 8.57
N PHE A 157 -0.12 -5.70 7.28
CA PHE A 157 -0.01 -7.02 6.67
C PHE A 157 1.40 -7.59 6.82
N LEU A 158 2.44 -6.78 6.63
CA LEU A 158 3.83 -7.18 6.84
C LEU A 158 4.09 -7.59 8.30
N GLY A 159 3.55 -6.84 9.26
CA GLY A 159 3.61 -7.18 10.68
C GLY A 159 2.96 -8.54 10.99
N LEU A 160 1.79 -8.81 10.41
CA LEU A 160 1.10 -10.11 10.55
C LEU A 160 1.88 -11.26 9.90
N VAL A 161 2.44 -11.06 8.71
CA VAL A 161 3.26 -12.07 8.03
C VAL A 161 4.52 -12.38 8.85
N LEU A 162 5.19 -11.37 9.40
CA LEU A 162 6.35 -11.54 10.27
C LEU A 162 5.98 -12.27 11.57
N LEU A 163 4.87 -11.90 12.19
CA LEU A 163 4.36 -12.56 13.40
C LEU A 163 4.02 -14.03 13.12
N GLY A 164 3.29 -14.32 12.04
CA GLY A 164 2.96 -15.68 11.61
C GLY A 164 4.20 -16.52 11.34
N GLY A 165 5.19 -15.95 10.63
CA GLY A 165 6.48 -16.61 10.41
C GLY A 165 7.25 -16.87 11.71
N LEU A 166 7.21 -15.95 12.66
CA LEU A 166 7.91 -16.06 13.94
C LEU A 166 7.30 -17.12 14.86
N LEU A 167 5.96 -17.24 14.87
CA LEU A 167 5.22 -18.25 15.64
C LEU A 167 5.45 -19.68 15.12
N GLN A 168 5.68 -19.85 13.82
CA GLN A 168 5.96 -21.16 13.22
C GLN A 168 7.38 -21.69 13.53
N ILE A 169 8.32 -20.82 13.89
CA ILE A 169 9.71 -21.21 14.14
C ILE A 169 9.84 -21.83 15.52
N LYS A 170 9.83 -23.17 15.60
CA LYS A 170 9.99 -23.93 16.85
C LYS A 170 11.42 -23.89 17.41
N LYS A 171 12.44 -23.95 16.55
CA LYS A 171 13.87 -23.88 16.92
C LYS A 171 14.62 -23.00 15.91
N PRO A 172 14.94 -21.73 16.24
CA PRO A 172 15.69 -20.87 15.32
C PRO A 172 17.14 -21.36 15.21
N LYS A 173 17.68 -21.37 13.99
CA LYS A 173 19.08 -21.76 13.72
C LYS A 173 20.09 -20.84 14.41
N ARG A 174 19.72 -19.60 14.71
CA ARG A 174 20.52 -18.60 15.43
C ARG A 174 19.65 -17.87 16.44
N TRP A 175 20.14 -17.68 17.66
CA TRP A 175 19.34 -17.09 18.75
C TRP A 175 18.88 -15.66 18.43
N TYR A 176 19.74 -14.86 17.79
CA TYR A 176 19.44 -13.48 17.37
C TYR A 176 18.25 -13.36 16.41
N PHE A 177 17.90 -14.41 15.66
CA PHE A 177 16.83 -14.34 14.68
C PHE A 177 15.46 -14.09 15.34
N ARG A 178 15.22 -14.66 16.53
CA ARG A 178 13.97 -14.45 17.24
C ARG A 178 13.87 -13.05 17.83
N THR A 179 14.96 -12.53 18.39
CA THR A 179 14.96 -11.21 19.02
C THR A 179 14.83 -10.11 17.97
N THR A 180 15.52 -10.21 16.84
CA THR A 180 15.37 -9.25 15.73
C THR A 180 14.00 -9.34 15.07
N GLY A 181 13.42 -10.55 14.95
CA GLY A 181 12.06 -10.74 14.45
C GLY A 181 11.01 -10.08 15.34
N TRP A 182 11.06 -10.31 16.65
CA TRP A 182 10.15 -9.65 17.60
C TRP A 182 10.34 -8.13 17.62
N LEU A 183 11.58 -7.65 17.60
CA LEU A 183 11.87 -6.22 17.51
C LEU A 183 11.26 -5.59 16.26
N ALA A 184 11.37 -6.25 15.10
CA ALA A 184 10.78 -5.78 13.85
C ALA A 184 9.24 -5.70 13.92
N VAL A 185 8.60 -6.74 14.47
CA VAL A 185 7.13 -6.76 14.68
C VAL A 185 6.71 -5.62 15.61
N VAL A 186 7.43 -5.39 16.70
CA VAL A 186 7.14 -4.30 17.65
C VAL A 186 7.31 -2.93 17.00
N VAL A 187 8.41 -2.71 16.26
CA VAL A 187 8.65 -1.43 15.56
C VAL A 187 7.58 -1.16 14.52
N ILE A 188 7.26 -2.14 13.65
CA ILE A 188 6.22 -2.00 12.63
C ILE A 188 4.85 -1.80 13.28
N GLY A 189 4.54 -2.55 14.34
CA GLY A 189 3.29 -2.42 15.07
C GLY A 189 3.12 -1.03 15.69
N LEU A 190 4.18 -0.52 16.33
CA LEU A 190 4.17 0.80 16.95
C LEU A 190 4.05 1.92 15.91
N THR A 191 4.81 1.88 14.82
CA THR A 191 4.72 2.91 13.77
C THR A 191 3.33 2.93 13.12
N THR A 192 2.78 1.75 12.84
CA THR A 192 1.42 1.63 12.26
C THR A 192 0.35 2.13 13.23
N LEU A 193 0.50 1.82 14.53
CA LEU A 193 -0.42 2.29 15.57
C LEU A 193 -0.39 3.82 15.68
N VAL A 194 0.80 4.44 15.70
CA VAL A 194 0.92 5.90 15.76
C VAL A 194 0.19 6.56 14.60
N VAL A 195 0.36 6.07 13.37
CA VAL A 195 -0.33 6.62 12.19
C VAL A 195 -1.85 6.40 12.27
N MET A 196 -2.30 5.25 12.77
CA MET A 196 -3.74 4.99 12.97
C MET A 196 -4.36 5.89 14.04
N VAL A 197 -3.61 6.24 15.10
CA VAL A 197 -4.07 7.11 16.19
C VAL A 197 -4.06 8.59 15.79
N GLN A 198 -3.18 8.99 14.87
CA GLN A 198 -3.04 10.38 14.41
C GLN A 198 -4.38 11.08 14.06
N PRO A 199 -5.29 10.53 13.23
CA PRO A 199 -6.54 11.22 12.91
C PRO A 199 -7.46 11.45 14.13
N PHE A 200 -7.38 10.58 15.14
CA PHE A 200 -8.14 10.76 16.40
C PHE A 200 -7.56 11.90 17.24
N VAL A 201 -6.23 11.99 17.29
CA VAL A 201 -5.54 13.10 17.96
C VAL A 201 -5.85 14.42 17.26
N ASP A 202 -5.77 14.44 15.93
CA ASP A 202 -6.09 15.62 15.12
C ASP A 202 -7.56 16.03 15.27
N LEU A 203 -8.49 15.07 15.41
CA LEU A 203 -9.89 15.36 15.73
C LEU A 203 -10.02 16.00 17.12
N GLY A 204 -9.35 15.47 18.14
CA GLY A 204 -9.36 16.03 19.50
C GLY A 204 -8.86 17.48 19.52
N ILE A 205 -7.77 17.76 18.81
CA ILE A 205 -7.21 19.12 18.65
C ILE A 205 -8.19 20.02 17.87
N ALA A 206 -8.85 19.50 16.83
CA ALA A 206 -9.82 20.26 16.04
C ALA A 206 -11.07 20.64 16.84
N VAL A 207 -11.56 19.73 17.69
CA VAL A 207 -12.69 19.99 18.61
C VAL A 207 -12.31 21.06 19.63
N PHE A 208 -11.12 20.97 20.21
CA PHE A 208 -10.62 21.98 21.16
C PHE A 208 -10.52 23.38 20.53
N ASN A 209 -10.00 23.46 19.30
CA ASN A 209 -9.86 24.71 18.55
C ASN A 209 -11.14 25.17 17.83
N ARG A 210 -12.28 24.49 18.02
CA ARG A 210 -13.59 24.79 17.39
C ARG A 210 -13.51 25.01 15.87
N SER A 211 -12.61 24.31 15.20
CA SER A 211 -12.37 24.47 13.76
C SER A 211 -13.26 23.51 12.97
N TYR A 212 -14.47 23.97 12.58
CA TYR A 212 -15.48 23.14 11.90
C TYR A 212 -14.92 22.39 10.67
N GLU A 213 -14.14 23.06 9.83
CA GLU A 213 -13.54 22.45 8.64
C GLU A 213 -12.62 21.26 8.98
N ARG A 214 -11.80 21.42 10.03
CA ARG A 214 -10.89 20.35 10.50
C ARG A 214 -11.65 19.21 11.15
N ILE A 215 -12.73 19.50 11.87
CA ILE A 215 -13.59 18.47 12.48
C ILE A 215 -14.21 17.61 11.39
N VAL A 216 -14.80 18.22 10.36
CA VAL A 216 -15.41 17.48 9.24
C VAL A 216 -14.37 16.67 8.49
N ALA A 217 -13.22 17.26 8.14
CA ALA A 217 -12.15 16.56 7.45
C ALA A 217 -11.64 15.34 8.24
N ASN A 218 -11.33 15.51 9.53
CA ASN A 218 -10.84 14.41 10.37
C ASN A 218 -11.91 13.34 10.62
N THR A 219 -13.18 13.72 10.70
CA THR A 219 -14.29 12.77 10.81
C THR A 219 -14.39 11.90 9.55
N ILE A 220 -14.27 12.48 8.36
CA ILE A 220 -14.24 11.73 7.09
C ILE A 220 -13.03 10.80 7.04
N LEU A 221 -11.85 11.26 7.48
CA LEU A 221 -10.64 10.43 7.56
C LEU A 221 -10.84 9.20 8.44
N ILE A 222 -11.44 9.39 9.63
CA ILE A 222 -11.76 8.28 10.55
C ILE A 222 -12.80 7.35 9.93
N ALA A 223 -13.82 7.89 9.25
CA ALA A 223 -14.83 7.06 8.58
C ALA A 223 -14.20 6.19 7.48
N ILE A 224 -13.32 6.77 6.64
CA ILE A 224 -12.57 6.03 5.62
C ILE A 224 -11.67 4.97 6.27
N LEU A 225 -10.95 5.31 7.35
CA LEU A 225 -10.14 4.35 8.10
C LEU A 225 -10.99 3.17 8.59
N VAL A 226 -12.13 3.45 9.22
CA VAL A 226 -13.04 2.42 9.72
C VAL A 226 -13.54 1.55 8.57
N ILE A 227 -13.93 2.14 7.44
CA ILE A 227 -14.36 1.39 6.26
C ILE A 227 -13.23 0.50 5.73
N ILE A 228 -12.00 1.01 5.60
CA ILE A 228 -10.84 0.23 5.13
C ILE A 228 -10.56 -0.93 6.08
N VAL A 229 -10.54 -0.67 7.39
CA VAL A 229 -10.33 -1.69 8.43
C VAL A 229 -11.45 -2.73 8.35
N LEU A 230 -12.71 -2.33 8.23
CA LEU A 230 -13.83 -3.25 8.05
C LEU A 230 -13.67 -4.08 6.77
N VAL A 231 -13.35 -3.48 5.63
CA VAL A 231 -13.15 -4.23 4.37
C VAL A 231 -11.98 -5.21 4.46
N MET A 232 -10.90 -4.84 5.16
CA MET A 232 -9.74 -5.71 5.36
C MET A 232 -10.03 -6.87 6.34
N PHE A 233 -10.71 -6.59 7.46
CA PHE A 233 -10.99 -7.57 8.54
C PHE A 233 -12.34 -8.26 8.45
N PHE A 234 -13.18 -7.88 7.49
CA PHE A 234 -14.36 -8.62 7.10
C PHE A 234 -14.01 -9.45 5.86
N PRO A 235 -13.04 -10.38 5.94
CA PRO A 235 -12.68 -11.18 4.79
C PRO A 235 -13.93 -11.97 4.40
N THR A 236 -14.10 -12.15 3.10
CA THR A 236 -15.15 -12.99 2.47
C THR A 236 -15.04 -14.49 2.84
N GLU A 237 -14.25 -14.80 3.87
CA GLU A 237 -13.95 -16.10 4.47
C GLU A 237 -15.19 -16.90 4.93
N PRO A 238 -16.28 -16.36 5.53
CA PRO A 238 -17.36 -17.26 5.94
C PRO A 238 -17.98 -18.02 4.76
N ILE A 239 -17.88 -17.47 3.54
CA ILE A 239 -18.38 -18.12 2.32
C ILE A 239 -17.34 -19.12 1.77
N LYS A 240 -16.05 -18.75 1.76
CA LYS A 240 -14.99 -19.59 1.17
C LYS A 240 -14.56 -20.76 2.06
N LEU A 241 -14.37 -20.56 3.36
CA LEU A 241 -14.00 -21.65 4.31
C LEU A 241 -15.04 -22.77 4.32
N ARG A 242 -16.33 -22.41 4.18
CA ARG A 242 -17.44 -23.38 4.11
C ARG A 242 -17.43 -24.17 2.79
N LEU A 243 -17.06 -23.56 1.67
CA LEU A 243 -16.92 -24.25 0.37
C LEU A 243 -15.65 -25.10 0.29
N TRP A 244 -14.53 -24.61 0.83
CA TRP A 244 -13.26 -25.35 0.85
C TRP A 244 -13.34 -26.58 1.74
N ARG A 245 -13.94 -26.45 2.94
CA ARG A 245 -14.21 -27.59 3.82
C ARG A 245 -15.09 -28.63 3.15
N LYS A 246 -16.13 -28.21 2.41
CA LYS A 246 -16.96 -29.11 1.61
C LYS A 246 -16.19 -29.82 0.49
N ARG A 247 -15.23 -29.16 -0.16
CA ARG A 247 -14.39 -29.79 -1.20
C ARG A 247 -13.40 -30.78 -0.63
N ILE A 248 -12.76 -30.48 0.50
CA ILE A 248 -11.90 -31.46 1.19
C ILE A 248 -12.73 -32.68 1.57
N GLN A 249 -13.91 -32.47 2.19
CA GLN A 249 -14.81 -33.57 2.56
C GLN A 249 -15.30 -34.38 1.35
N ALA A 250 -15.56 -33.73 0.20
CA ALA A 250 -15.92 -34.43 -1.02
C ALA A 250 -14.74 -35.22 -1.61
N MET A 251 -13.51 -34.71 -1.51
CA MET A 251 -12.32 -35.45 -1.97
C MET A 251 -11.98 -36.62 -1.03
N GLU A 252 -12.18 -36.48 0.28
CA GLU A 252 -12.03 -37.58 1.24
C GLU A 252 -13.12 -38.64 1.02
N ALA A 253 -14.36 -38.24 0.70
CA ALA A 253 -15.45 -39.17 0.40
C ALA A 253 -15.26 -39.90 -0.95
N CYS A 254 -14.67 -39.26 -1.96
CA CYS A 254 -14.33 -39.91 -3.22
C CYS A 254 -12.98 -40.66 -3.19
N GLY A 255 -12.11 -40.35 -2.24
CA GLY A 255 -10.76 -40.90 -2.12
C GLY A 255 -10.73 -42.38 -1.76
N GLU A 256 -11.79 -42.92 -1.14
CA GLU A 256 -11.91 -44.38 -0.96
C GLU A 256 -12.16 -45.14 -2.28
N ASP A 257 -12.57 -44.47 -3.36
CA ASP A 257 -12.85 -45.12 -4.66
C ASP A 257 -11.94 -44.65 -5.82
N CYS A 258 -11.00 -43.71 -5.61
CA CYS A 258 -10.24 -43.07 -6.70
C CYS A 258 -8.72 -43.30 -6.71
N ASP A 259 -8.21 -44.34 -6.04
CA ASP A 259 -6.83 -44.80 -6.26
C ASP A 259 -6.55 -45.28 -7.71
N ALA A 260 -7.57 -45.32 -8.58
CA ALA A 260 -7.43 -45.70 -9.99
C ALA A 260 -7.17 -44.53 -10.98
N CYS A 261 -7.06 -43.27 -10.55
CA CYS A 261 -6.94 -42.13 -11.50
C CYS A 261 -5.80 -41.13 -11.23
N VAL A 262 -4.79 -41.49 -10.43
CA VAL A 262 -3.56 -40.68 -10.28
C VAL A 262 -2.45 -41.20 -11.20
N GLU A 263 -2.71 -41.14 -12.51
CA GLU A 263 -1.66 -41.10 -13.54
C GLU A 263 -2.06 -40.05 -14.58
N TYR A 264 -1.83 -38.77 -14.29
CA TYR A 264 -1.62 -37.70 -15.29
C TYR A 264 -0.81 -36.54 -14.68
#